data_AF-A0AAE1N7Y3-F1
#
_entry.id   AF-A0AAE1N7Y3-F1
#
_cell.length_a   1.000
_cell.length_b   1.000
_cell.length_c   1.000
_cell.angle_alpha   90.00
_cell.angle_beta   90.00
_cell.angle_gamma   90.00
#
_symmetry.space_group_name_H-M   'P 1'
#
loop_
_entity.id
_entity.type
_entity.pdbx_description
1 polymer ?
#
loop_
_entity_poly.entity_id
_entity_poly.type
_entity_poly.pdbx_seq_one_letter_code
_entity_poly.pdbx_strand_id
1 'polypeptide(L)'
;MAKSSLLSLLSLLAAVTTLAIAAAASSSSSSNFIKSSCSTTTYPSLCYKSLSNYASTIQQDPHQLVQTALSFSLNKTVETRAFVSKLRSISGLKPRELAALRDCIEEMADSVDRLGRSLKELKLCQPKSQDFSWHMSNVETWVSSALTDESTCSDGFAGKALNGKIKASIRARMVNVAHVTSNALSLINKYASDNY
;
A
#
# COMPACT_ATOMS: atom_id res chain seq x y z
N MET A 1 -50.33 -5.16 -25.64
CA MET A 1 -49.16 -4.31 -25.28
C MET A 1 -48.66 -4.59 -23.87
N ALA A 2 -49.50 -4.53 -22.82
CA ALA A 2 -49.09 -4.72 -21.42
C ALA A 2 -48.35 -6.04 -21.09
N LYS A 3 -48.76 -7.19 -21.66
CA LYS A 3 -48.10 -8.49 -21.44
C LYS A 3 -46.66 -8.55 -21.99
N SER A 4 -46.41 -7.88 -23.11
CA SER A 4 -45.07 -7.81 -23.72
C SER A 4 -44.14 -6.92 -22.87
N SER A 5 -44.62 -5.78 -22.38
CA SER A 5 -43.88 -4.93 -21.43
C SER A 5 -43.55 -5.65 -20.13
N LEU A 6 -44.47 -6.49 -19.60
CA LEU A 6 -44.23 -7.25 -18.37
C LEU A 6 -43.14 -8.31 -18.57
N LEU A 7 -43.15 -9.04 -19.70
CA LEU A 7 -42.12 -10.04 -20.03
C LEU A 7 -40.74 -9.40 -20.20
N SER A 8 -40.66 -8.23 -20.85
CA SER A 8 -39.41 -7.47 -20.97
C SER A 8 -38.89 -6.94 -19.64
N LEU A 9 -39.78 -6.56 -18.71
CA LEU A 9 -39.39 -6.11 -17.38
C LEU A 9 -38.84 -7.28 -16.54
N LEU A 10 -39.49 -8.45 -16.62
CA LEU A 10 -39.05 -9.67 -15.94
C LEU A 10 -37.69 -10.16 -16.45
N SER A 11 -37.46 -10.13 -17.77
CA SER A 11 -36.17 -10.51 -18.34
C SER A 11 -35.05 -9.56 -17.95
N LEU A 12 -35.33 -8.24 -17.91
CA LEU A 12 -34.37 -7.25 -17.43
C LEU A 12 -34.04 -7.45 -15.94
N LEU A 13 -35.04 -7.74 -15.10
CA LEU A 13 -34.83 -8.02 -13.68
C LEU A 13 -34.00 -9.29 -13.47
N ALA A 14 -34.25 -10.33 -14.27
CA ALA A 14 -33.46 -11.56 -14.25
C ALA A 14 -32.00 -11.31 -14.68
N ALA A 15 -31.76 -10.48 -15.69
CA ALA A 15 -30.41 -10.11 -16.12
C ALA A 15 -29.66 -9.28 -15.07
N VAL A 16 -30.33 -8.34 -14.40
CA VAL A 16 -29.72 -7.53 -13.35
C VAL A 16 -29.38 -8.39 -12.13
N THR A 17 -30.25 -9.32 -11.74
CA THR A 17 -29.99 -10.22 -10.61
C THR A 17 -28.85 -11.19 -10.88
N THR A 18 -28.72 -11.73 -12.09
CA THR A 18 -27.59 -12.61 -12.45
C THR A 18 -26.26 -11.87 -12.44
N LEU A 19 -26.21 -10.63 -12.97
CA LEU A 19 -25.03 -9.77 -12.91
C LEU A 19 -24.63 -9.45 -11.47
N ALA A 20 -25.60 -9.15 -10.59
CA ALA A 20 -25.34 -8.87 -9.19
C ALA A 20 -24.77 -10.08 -8.44
N ILE A 21 -25.30 -11.29 -8.68
CA ILE A 21 -24.80 -12.54 -8.09
C ILE A 21 -23.37 -12.82 -8.56
N ALA A 22 -23.10 -12.67 -9.86
CA ALA A 22 -21.76 -12.88 -10.42
C ALA A 22 -20.74 -11.89 -9.84
N ALA A 23 -21.13 -10.62 -9.69
CA ALA A 23 -20.28 -9.61 -9.07
C ALA A 23 -19.98 -9.92 -7.59
N ALA A 24 -20.97 -10.38 -6.83
CA ALA A 24 -20.80 -10.79 -5.43
C ALA A 24 -19.90 -12.04 -5.29
N ALA A 25 -20.06 -13.03 -6.18
CA ALA A 25 -19.19 -14.19 -6.21
C ALA A 25 -17.73 -13.80 -6.54
N SER A 26 -17.53 -12.96 -7.56
CA SER A 26 -16.20 -12.45 -7.92
C SER A 26 -15.55 -11.67 -6.77
N SER A 27 -16.27 -10.77 -6.10
CA SER A 27 -15.74 -10.00 -4.97
C SER A 27 -15.37 -10.89 -3.78
N SER A 28 -16.15 -11.92 -3.48
CA SER A 28 -15.81 -12.89 -2.43
C SER A 28 -14.55 -13.70 -2.76
N SER A 29 -14.39 -14.12 -4.02
CA SER A 29 -13.21 -14.86 -4.49
C SER A 29 -11.94 -14.00 -4.40
N SER A 30 -12.03 -12.73 -4.81
CA SER A 30 -10.94 -11.75 -4.70
C SER A 30 -10.57 -11.46 -3.24
N SER A 31 -11.57 -11.30 -2.37
CA SER A 31 -11.32 -11.10 -0.94
C SER A 31 -10.59 -12.29 -0.32
N ASN A 32 -10.95 -13.52 -0.70
CA ASN A 32 -10.26 -14.73 -0.25
C ASN A 32 -8.83 -14.82 -0.81
N PHE A 33 -8.62 -14.44 -2.07
CA PHE A 33 -7.28 -14.34 -2.67
C PHE A 33 -6.40 -13.35 -1.89
N ILE A 34 -6.88 -12.13 -1.65
CA ILE A 34 -6.15 -11.12 -0.85
C ILE A 34 -5.84 -11.65 0.55
N LYS A 35 -6.82 -12.27 1.21
CA LYS A 35 -6.64 -12.83 2.55
C LYS A 35 -5.55 -13.91 2.58
N SER A 36 -5.56 -14.81 1.59
CA SER A 36 -4.56 -15.86 1.43
C SER A 36 -3.17 -15.26 1.21
N SER A 37 -3.02 -14.35 0.25
CA SER A 37 -1.74 -13.72 -0.05
C SER A 37 -1.19 -12.89 1.12
N CYS A 38 -2.06 -12.21 1.88
CA CYS A 38 -1.66 -11.47 3.07
C CYS A 38 -1.22 -12.37 4.24
N SER A 39 -1.59 -13.66 4.25
CA SER A 39 -1.32 -14.55 5.39
C SER A 39 0.16 -14.81 5.64
N THR A 40 1.00 -14.66 4.60
CA THR A 40 2.46 -14.86 4.67
C THR A 40 3.23 -13.56 4.87
N THR A 41 2.55 -12.42 5.04
CA THR A 41 3.20 -11.12 5.26
C THR A 41 3.55 -10.91 6.73
N THR A 42 4.45 -9.97 7.02
CA THR A 42 4.86 -9.64 8.41
C THR A 42 3.69 -9.15 9.27
N TYR A 43 2.73 -8.42 8.69
CA TYR A 43 1.55 -7.89 9.38
C TYR A 43 0.25 -8.29 8.66
N PRO A 44 -0.19 -9.57 8.75
CA PRO A 44 -1.28 -10.11 7.93
C PRO A 44 -2.61 -9.37 8.07
N SER A 45 -3.01 -9.06 9.30
CA SER A 45 -4.27 -8.34 9.55
C SER A 45 -4.26 -6.94 8.96
N LEU A 46 -3.12 -6.25 9.00
CA LEU A 46 -2.98 -4.93 8.41
C LEU A 46 -2.97 -5.02 6.88
N CYS A 47 -2.25 -5.99 6.32
CA CYS A 47 -2.24 -6.26 4.88
C CYS A 47 -3.67 -6.44 4.34
N TYR A 48 -4.44 -7.35 4.94
CA TYR A 48 -5.81 -7.62 4.50
C TYR A 48 -6.69 -6.38 4.62
N LYS A 49 -6.64 -5.68 5.76
CA LYS A 49 -7.44 -4.47 5.98
C LYS A 49 -7.09 -3.34 4.99
N SER A 50 -5.83 -3.21 4.62
CA SER A 50 -5.37 -2.20 3.65
C SER A 50 -5.85 -2.51 2.23
N LEU A 51 -5.91 -3.80 1.86
CA LEU A 51 -6.12 -4.22 0.47
C LEU A 51 -7.55 -4.69 0.16
N SER A 52 -8.34 -5.09 1.16
CA SER A 52 -9.68 -5.66 0.94
C SER A 52 -10.63 -4.72 0.19
N ASN A 53 -10.49 -3.40 0.40
CA ASN A 53 -11.29 -2.39 -0.30
C ASN A 53 -10.95 -2.26 -1.79
N TYR A 54 -9.84 -2.87 -2.22
CA TYR A 54 -9.38 -2.90 -3.61
C TYR A 54 -9.67 -4.25 -4.28
N ALA A 55 -10.54 -5.08 -3.69
CA ALA A 55 -10.87 -6.41 -4.23
C ALA A 55 -11.31 -6.39 -5.70
N SER A 56 -12.07 -5.38 -6.14
CA SER A 56 -12.48 -5.25 -7.55
C SER A 56 -11.32 -4.93 -8.50
N THR A 57 -10.29 -4.23 -8.00
CA THR A 57 -9.09 -3.87 -8.77
C THR A 57 -8.11 -5.03 -8.81
N ILE A 58 -7.88 -5.67 -7.65
CA ILE A 58 -6.93 -6.78 -7.49
C ILE A 58 -7.45 -8.05 -8.16
N GLN A 59 -8.75 -8.32 -8.03
CA GLN A 59 -9.37 -9.57 -8.46
C GLN A 59 -8.57 -10.78 -7.91
N GLN A 60 -8.16 -11.70 -8.77
CA GLN A 60 -7.26 -12.81 -8.41
C GLN A 60 -5.92 -12.68 -9.15
N ASP A 61 -5.48 -11.46 -9.44
CA ASP A 61 -4.27 -11.18 -10.20
C ASP A 61 -3.11 -10.82 -9.25
N PRO A 62 -2.06 -11.66 -9.17
CA PRO A 62 -0.88 -11.39 -8.35
C PRO A 62 -0.13 -10.11 -8.71
N HIS A 63 -0.09 -9.73 -10.00
CA HIS A 63 0.54 -8.50 -10.43
C HIS A 63 -0.27 -7.28 -9.97
N GLN A 64 -1.60 -7.32 -10.10
CA GLN A 64 -2.47 -6.26 -9.57
C GLN A 64 -2.40 -6.17 -8.05
N LEU A 65 -2.24 -7.30 -7.35
CA LEU A 65 -2.05 -7.33 -5.90
C LEU A 65 -0.80 -6.55 -5.49
N VAL A 66 0.36 -6.86 -6.07
CA VAL A 66 1.62 -6.17 -5.71
C VAL A 66 1.60 -4.71 -6.14
N GLN A 67 1.05 -4.40 -7.31
CA GLN A 67 0.90 -3.02 -7.77
C GLN A 67 -0.01 -2.20 -6.86
N THR A 68 -1.11 -2.79 -6.39
CA THR A 68 -2.05 -2.14 -5.46
C THR A 68 -1.41 -1.94 -4.10
N ALA A 69 -0.70 -2.94 -3.56
CA ALA A 69 0.00 -2.84 -2.29
C ALA A 69 1.07 -1.76 -2.30
N LEU A 70 1.86 -1.69 -3.37
CA LEU A 70 2.89 -0.67 -3.54
C LEU A 70 2.28 0.73 -3.71
N SER A 71 1.19 0.86 -4.48
CA SER A 71 0.46 2.13 -4.63
C SER A 71 -0.16 2.61 -3.33
N PHE A 72 -0.72 1.69 -2.54
CA PHE A 72 -1.27 2.00 -1.22
C PHE A 72 -0.17 2.47 -0.25
N SER A 73 0.99 1.80 -0.27
CA SER A 73 2.17 2.20 0.52
C SER A 73 2.62 3.62 0.16
N LEU A 74 2.81 3.91 -1.14
CA LEU A 74 3.16 5.25 -1.62
C LEU A 74 2.16 6.32 -1.15
N ASN A 75 0.86 6.06 -1.26
CA ASN A 75 -0.17 7.00 -0.81
C ASN A 75 -0.05 7.25 0.70
N LYS A 76 0.11 6.19 1.51
CA LYS A 76 0.34 6.32 2.96
C LYS A 76 1.59 7.10 3.33
N THR A 77 2.68 6.91 2.58
CA THR A 77 3.92 7.67 2.77
C THR A 77 3.69 9.15 2.43
N VAL A 78 3.01 9.48 1.32
CA VAL A 78 2.66 10.87 0.97
C VAL A 78 1.77 11.53 2.03
N GLU A 79 0.70 10.86 2.47
CA GLU A 79 -0.20 11.35 3.52
C GLU A 79 0.56 11.62 4.83
N THR A 80 1.47 10.72 5.20
CA THR A 80 2.24 10.83 6.44
C THR A 80 3.29 11.93 6.35
N ARG A 81 3.96 12.07 5.20
CA ARG A 81 4.88 13.19 4.95
C ARG A 81 4.18 14.54 5.07
N ALA A 82 2.98 14.67 4.50
CA ALA A 82 2.18 15.88 4.61
C ALA A 82 1.80 16.18 6.07
N PHE A 83 1.44 15.15 6.84
CA PHE A 83 1.19 15.28 8.26
C PHE A 83 2.42 15.77 9.03
N VAL A 84 3.59 15.14 8.86
CA VAL A 84 4.84 15.56 9.52
C VAL A 84 5.19 16.99 9.13
N SER A 85 5.01 17.35 7.86
CA SER A 85 5.22 18.73 7.37
C SER A 85 4.33 19.73 8.10
N LYS A 86 3.06 19.40 8.35
CA LYS A 86 2.12 20.27 9.08
C LYS A 86 2.52 20.46 10.55
N LEU A 87 3.18 19.49 11.17
CA LEU A 87 3.64 19.62 12.56
C LEU A 87 4.67 20.74 12.74
N ARG A 88 5.42 21.10 11.69
CA ARG A 88 6.38 22.22 11.74
C ARG A 88 5.72 23.58 12.01
N SER A 89 4.42 23.71 11.76
CA SER A 89 3.68 24.96 11.99
C SER A 89 3.15 25.09 13.42
N ILE A 90 3.38 24.11 14.28
CA ILE A 90 2.99 24.17 15.69
C ILE A 90 3.81 25.26 16.40
N SER A 91 3.14 26.14 17.14
CA SER A 91 3.81 27.13 17.98
C SER A 91 4.49 26.47 19.19
N GLY A 92 5.68 26.94 19.55
CA GLY A 92 6.39 26.47 20.75
C GLY A 92 7.24 25.20 20.55
N LEU A 93 7.54 24.82 19.31
CA LEU A 93 8.49 23.74 19.03
C LEU A 93 9.89 24.06 19.56
N LYS A 94 10.51 23.09 20.21
CA LYS A 94 11.93 23.17 20.59
C LYS A 94 12.80 23.09 19.33
N PRO A 95 13.98 23.73 19.30
CA PRO A 95 14.89 23.64 18.16
C PRO A 95 15.21 22.20 17.73
N ARG A 96 15.36 21.28 18.71
CA ARG A 96 15.61 19.86 18.45
C ARG A 96 14.41 19.13 17.83
N GLU A 97 13.19 19.50 18.20
CA GLU A 97 11.98 18.95 17.58
C GLU A 97 11.85 19.44 16.14
N LEU A 98 12.16 20.72 15.88
CA LEU A 98 12.15 21.27 14.53
C LEU A 98 13.22 20.61 13.64
N ALA A 99 14.41 20.33 14.17
CA ALA A 99 15.45 19.59 13.45
C ALA A 99 14.98 18.17 13.10
N ALA A 100 14.54 17.39 14.10
CA ALA A 100 14.04 16.03 13.86
C ALA A 100 12.85 15.98 12.89
N LEU A 101 11.97 16.99 12.91
CA LEU A 101 10.89 17.13 11.92
C LEU A 101 11.41 17.38 10.51
N ARG A 102 12.48 18.15 10.33
CA ARG A 102 13.10 18.39 9.01
C ARG A 102 13.74 17.12 8.48
N ASP A 103 14.55 16.46 9.30
CA ASP A 103 15.22 15.20 8.95
C ASP A 103 14.18 14.16 8.53
N CYS A 104 13.11 13.99 9.32
CA CYS A 104 12.03 13.07 8.96
C CYS A 104 11.32 13.43 7.63
N ILE A 105 11.15 14.70 7.31
CA ILE A 105 10.51 15.10 6.04
C ILE A 105 11.39 14.76 4.84
N GLU A 106 12.71 14.82 5.00
CA GLU A 106 13.70 14.42 4.00
C GLU A 106 13.66 12.90 3.77
N GLU A 107 13.78 12.10 4.84
CA GLU A 107 13.63 10.64 4.77
C GLU A 107 12.30 10.22 4.12
N MET A 108 11.21 10.91 4.47
CA MET A 108 9.89 10.63 3.87
C MET A 108 9.79 11.10 2.42
N ALA A 109 10.55 12.10 1.99
CA ALA A 109 10.62 12.50 0.59
C ALA A 109 11.36 11.43 -0.24
N ASP A 110 12.45 10.91 0.32
CA ASP A 110 13.23 9.83 -0.30
C ASP A 110 12.40 8.55 -0.40
N SER A 111 11.69 8.14 0.66
CA SER A 111 10.76 7.01 0.60
C SER A 111 9.71 7.19 -0.51
N VAL A 112 9.12 8.38 -0.66
CA VAL A 112 8.18 8.69 -1.74
C VAL A 112 8.81 8.51 -3.12
N ASP A 113 10.03 9.01 -3.34
CA ASP A 113 10.75 8.83 -4.60
C ASP A 113 11.00 7.34 -4.89
N ARG A 114 11.53 6.60 -3.91
CA ARG A 114 11.85 5.18 -4.04
C ARG A 114 10.61 4.33 -4.34
N LEU A 115 9.50 4.56 -3.63
CA LEU A 115 8.23 3.88 -3.91
C LEU A 115 7.67 4.25 -5.29
N GLY A 116 7.78 5.53 -5.68
CA GLY A 116 7.39 6.00 -7.01
C GLY A 116 8.20 5.37 -8.14
N ARG A 117 9.52 5.22 -7.95
CA ARG A 117 10.41 4.52 -8.89
C ARG A 117 10.09 3.03 -8.94
N SER A 118 9.80 2.40 -7.80
CA SER A 118 9.40 0.99 -7.72
C SER A 118 8.15 0.72 -8.57
N LEU A 119 7.15 1.62 -8.53
CA LEU A 119 5.97 1.50 -9.39
C LEU A 119 6.29 1.61 -10.88
N LYS A 120 7.32 2.37 -11.26
CA LYS A 120 7.73 2.48 -12.67
C LYS A 120 8.40 1.19 -13.14
N GLU A 121 9.30 0.62 -12.35
CA GLU A 121 9.95 -0.66 -12.68
C GLU A 121 8.96 -1.83 -12.68
N LEU A 122 8.03 -1.86 -11.72
CA LEU A 122 7.03 -2.92 -11.65
C LEU A 122 6.17 -2.98 -12.92
N LYS A 123 5.87 -1.84 -13.55
CA LYS A 123 5.16 -1.79 -14.85
C LYS A 123 5.96 -2.38 -16.01
N LEU A 124 7.29 -2.45 -15.89
CA LEU A 124 8.19 -3.06 -16.86
C LEU A 124 8.41 -4.56 -16.57
N CYS A 125 7.99 -5.05 -15.41
CA CYS A 125 8.09 -6.45 -15.02
C CYS A 125 7.07 -7.30 -15.79
N GLN A 126 7.46 -7.74 -16.99
CA GLN A 126 6.70 -8.75 -17.73
C GLN A 126 7.10 -10.14 -17.22
N PRO A 127 6.16 -10.95 -16.70
CA PRO A 127 6.47 -12.30 -16.26
C PRO A 127 7.18 -13.11 -17.35
N LYS A 128 8.23 -13.83 -16.97
CA LYS A 128 9.04 -14.68 -17.87
C LYS A 128 9.81 -13.94 -18.98
N SER A 129 9.88 -12.60 -18.94
CA SER A 129 10.78 -11.86 -19.83
C SER A 129 12.23 -11.99 -19.35
N GLN A 130 13.18 -11.84 -20.27
CA GLN A 130 14.62 -11.91 -19.95
C GLN A 130 15.03 -10.84 -18.92
N ASP A 131 14.35 -9.69 -18.93
CA ASP A 131 14.65 -8.54 -18.07
C ASP A 131 13.83 -8.52 -16.77
N PHE A 132 12.93 -9.49 -16.56
CA PHE A 132 12.07 -9.56 -15.37
C PHE A 132 12.88 -9.51 -14.09
N SER A 133 13.93 -10.34 -13.98
CA SER A 133 14.77 -10.40 -12.78
C SER A 133 15.46 -9.07 -12.50
N TRP A 134 15.87 -8.33 -13.52
CA TRP A 134 16.53 -7.04 -13.36
C TRP A 134 15.55 -6.00 -12.82
N HIS A 135 14.41 -5.82 -13.49
CA HIS A 135 13.37 -4.88 -13.04
C HIS A 135 12.84 -5.23 -11.65
N MET A 136 12.58 -6.51 -11.38
CA MET A 136 12.07 -6.95 -10.08
C MET A 136 13.09 -6.68 -8.96
N SER A 137 14.39 -6.92 -9.19
CA SER A 137 15.42 -6.62 -8.20
C SER A 137 15.51 -5.12 -7.87
N ASN A 138 15.24 -4.23 -8.84
CA ASN A 138 15.14 -2.80 -8.60
C ASN A 138 13.93 -2.46 -7.72
N VAL A 139 12.77 -3.09 -7.98
CA VAL A 139 11.56 -2.94 -7.16
C VAL A 139 11.86 -3.35 -5.72
N GLU A 140 12.39 -4.54 -5.49
CA GLU A 140 12.72 -5.06 -4.16
C GLU A 140 13.70 -4.14 -3.42
N THR A 141 14.74 -3.67 -4.11
CA THR A 141 15.77 -2.78 -3.56
C THR A 141 15.17 -1.44 -3.13
N TRP A 142 14.39 -0.80 -3.99
CA TRP A 142 13.84 0.52 -3.69
C TRP A 142 12.73 0.47 -2.66
N VAL A 143 11.89 -0.56 -2.63
CA VAL A 143 10.90 -0.74 -1.56
C VAL A 143 11.57 -1.04 -0.21
N SER A 144 12.61 -1.88 -0.18
CA SER A 144 13.38 -2.14 1.05
C SER A 144 14.05 -0.88 1.58
N SER A 145 14.55 -0.05 0.67
CA SER A 145 15.15 1.23 1.01
C SER A 145 14.11 2.24 1.54
N ALA A 146 12.93 2.32 0.91
CA ALA A 146 11.83 3.16 1.39
C ALA A 146 11.40 2.80 2.82
N LEU A 147 11.33 1.50 3.12
CA LEU A 147 11.07 0.99 4.47
C LEU A 147 12.17 1.40 5.47
N THR A 148 13.42 1.44 5.01
CA THR A 148 14.55 1.91 5.83
C THR A 148 14.39 3.39 6.16
N ASP A 149 14.13 4.24 5.16
CA ASP A 149 13.92 5.69 5.37
C ASP A 149 12.75 5.96 6.33
N GLU A 150 11.64 5.22 6.20
CA GLU A 150 10.49 5.28 7.11
C GLU A 150 10.85 4.90 8.55
N SER A 151 11.70 3.89 8.72
CA SER A 151 12.19 3.45 10.02
C SER A 151 13.16 4.47 10.62
N THR A 152 14.07 5.03 9.80
CA THR A 152 15.01 6.09 10.18
C THR A 152 14.29 7.32 10.71
N CYS A 153 13.25 7.81 10.02
CA CYS A 153 12.45 8.90 10.55
C CYS A 153 11.86 8.54 11.92
N SER A 154 11.26 7.35 12.08
CA SER A 154 10.67 6.93 13.36
C SER A 154 11.71 6.94 14.50
N ASP A 155 12.92 6.46 14.21
CA ASP A 155 14.02 6.33 15.16
C ASP A 155 14.72 7.66 15.48
N GLY A 156 14.66 8.63 14.57
CA GLY A 156 15.03 10.03 14.84
C GLY A 156 14.30 10.62 16.07
N PHE A 157 13.13 10.07 16.42
CA PHE A 157 12.37 10.48 17.60
C PHE A 157 12.57 9.59 18.84
N ALA A 158 13.44 8.57 18.82
CA ALA A 158 13.60 7.62 19.93
C ALA A 158 14.15 8.26 21.22
N GLY A 159 14.96 9.32 21.10
CA GLY A 159 15.64 9.97 22.23
C GLY A 159 14.71 10.61 23.27
N LYS A 160 15.16 10.67 24.54
CA LYS A 160 14.41 11.30 25.65
C LYS A 160 14.22 12.82 25.48
N ALA A 161 15.14 13.47 24.76
CA ALA A 161 15.09 14.92 24.49
C ALA A 161 13.88 15.34 23.64
N LEU A 162 13.22 14.38 22.97
CA LEU A 162 12.04 14.57 22.12
C LEU A 162 10.76 14.04 22.79
N ASN A 163 10.81 13.67 24.08
CA ASN A 163 9.63 13.18 24.78
C ASN A 163 8.51 14.22 24.78
N GLY A 164 7.31 13.81 24.37
CA GLY A 164 6.16 14.66 24.25
C GLY A 164 5.17 14.14 23.22
N LYS A 165 4.10 14.93 22.99
CA LYS A 165 3.01 14.56 22.07
C LYS A 165 3.48 14.41 20.62
N ILE A 166 4.47 15.19 20.19
CA ILE A 166 5.02 15.16 18.82
C ILE A 166 5.66 13.80 18.53
N LYS A 167 6.61 13.36 19.38
CA LYS A 167 7.24 12.04 19.26
C LYS A 167 6.22 10.91 19.20
N ALA A 168 5.25 10.91 20.12
CA ALA A 168 4.21 9.88 20.14
C ALA A 168 3.40 9.84 18.83
N SER A 169 3.03 11.03 18.33
CA SER A 169 2.22 11.17 17.11
C SER A 169 2.99 10.74 15.85
N ILE A 170 4.27 11.09 15.75
CA ILE A 170 5.12 10.74 14.62
C ILE A 170 5.42 9.24 14.64
N ARG A 171 5.94 8.69 15.75
CA ARG A 171 6.29 7.27 15.83
C ARG A 171 5.10 6.38 15.51
N ALA A 172 3.90 6.67 16.02
CA ALA A 172 2.71 5.88 15.72
C ALA A 172 2.37 5.85 14.22
N ARG A 173 2.48 6.99 13.53
CA ARG A 173 2.20 7.08 12.10
C ARG A 173 3.30 6.45 11.26
N MET A 174 4.56 6.71 11.59
CA MET A 174 5.71 6.17 10.87
C MET A 174 5.78 4.64 10.96
N VAL A 175 5.53 4.07 12.15
CA VAL A 175 5.41 2.63 12.33
C VAL A 175 4.29 2.06 11.45
N ASN A 176 3.15 2.75 11.35
CA ASN A 176 2.06 2.29 10.49
C ASN A 176 2.45 2.28 9.01
N VAL A 177 3.13 3.34 8.51
CA VAL A 177 3.62 3.38 7.13
C VAL A 177 4.64 2.25 6.89
N ALA A 178 5.63 2.11 7.76
CA ALA A 178 6.64 1.06 7.68
C ALA A 178 6.00 -0.35 7.64
N HIS A 179 4.97 -0.61 8.44
CA HIS A 179 4.28 -1.89 8.41
C HIS A 179 3.54 -2.16 7.09
N VAL A 180 2.93 -1.12 6.51
CA VAL A 180 2.25 -1.22 5.21
C VAL A 180 3.28 -1.48 4.10
N THR A 181 4.39 -0.74 4.07
CA THR A 181 5.50 -0.92 3.13
C THR A 181 6.14 -2.31 3.28
N SER A 182 6.33 -2.79 4.51
CA SER A 182 6.84 -4.14 4.80
C SER A 182 5.93 -5.24 4.26
N ASN A 183 4.61 -5.08 4.37
CA ASN A 183 3.65 -6.00 3.76
C ASN A 183 3.72 -5.97 2.23
N ALA A 184 3.84 -4.79 1.62
CA ALA A 184 4.01 -4.67 0.17
C ALA A 184 5.29 -5.38 -0.30
N LEU A 185 6.42 -5.16 0.39
CA LEU A 185 7.67 -5.88 0.11
C LEU A 185 7.51 -7.40 0.23
N SER A 186 6.81 -7.88 1.26
CA SER A 186 6.55 -9.32 1.43
C SER A 186 5.78 -9.92 0.25
N LEU A 187 4.77 -9.20 -0.25
CA LEU A 187 3.99 -9.61 -1.42
C LEU A 187 4.83 -9.55 -2.71
N ILE A 188 5.67 -8.53 -2.87
CA ILE A 188 6.59 -8.37 -4.01
C ILE A 188 7.58 -9.53 -4.05
N ASN A 189 8.23 -9.85 -2.94
CA ASN A 189 9.18 -10.96 -2.86
C ASN A 189 8.52 -12.30 -3.20
N LYS A 190 7.26 -12.50 -2.75
CA LYS A 190 6.50 -13.71 -3.11
C LYS A 190 6.20 -13.74 -4.61
N TYR A 191 5.77 -12.63 -5.18
CA TYR A 191 5.51 -12.49 -6.61
C TYR A 191 6.78 -12.73 -7.45
N ALA A 192 7.92 -12.20 -7.02
CA ALA A 192 9.21 -12.43 -7.65
C ALA A 192 9.56 -13.93 -7.65
N SER A 193 9.51 -14.56 -6.48
CA SER A 193 9.80 -15.99 -6.32
C SER A 193 8.91 -16.92 -7.16
N ASP A 194 7.68 -16.51 -7.46
CA ASP A 194 6.75 -17.31 -8.28
C ASP A 194 6.96 -17.14 -9.80
N ASN A 195 7.75 -16.14 -10.20
CA ASN A 195 7.96 -15.78 -11.62
C ASN A 195 9.43 -15.83 -12.06
N TYR A 196 10.35 -16.15 -11.14
CA TYR A 196 11.71 -16.57 -11.47
C TYR A 196 11.75 -17.95 -12.14
#